data_AF-A0A6A6ZWM8-F1
#
_entry.id   AF-A0A6A6ZWM8-F1
#
_cell.length_a   1.000
_cell.length_b   1.000
_cell.length_c   1.000
_cell.angle_alpha   90.00
_cell.angle_beta   90.00
_cell.angle_gamma   90.00
#
_symmetry.space_group_name_H-M   'P 1'
#
loop_
_entity.id
_entity.type
_entity.pdbx_description
1 polymer ?
#
loop_
_entity_poly.entity_id
_entity_poly.type
_entity_poly.pdbx_seq_one_letter_code
_entity_poly.pdbx_strand_id
1 'polypeptide(L)'
;MADAYESPHTPIQDEILTIPDTEEQSHYFWHYDHRRHDETLQEVADAHGISERTGLRWRQEREQFSNGRRTRKQKAQQKGHKLGRPYRVSQEQLQSLLTGKENPVRDAPIPVQKRVNNVPLCPRALRYNLSNCEDAHLYAAAYSDEISVANKRARVRYGNNYKEEPI
;
A
#
# COMPACT_ATOMS: atom_id res chain seq x y z
N MET A 1 53.66 -5.70 5.97
CA MET A 1 52.53 -6.66 5.93
C MET A 1 51.31 -5.84 5.57
N ALA A 2 50.75 -6.06 4.38
CA ALA A 2 49.61 -5.30 3.88
C ALA A 2 48.35 -6.12 4.17
N ASP A 3 47.51 -5.62 5.07
CA ASP A 3 46.19 -6.18 5.33
C ASP A 3 45.30 -5.92 4.11
N ALA A 4 44.84 -7.01 3.50
CA ALA A 4 43.94 -6.97 2.37
C ALA A 4 42.58 -6.42 2.83
N TYR A 5 42.20 -5.27 2.29
CA TYR A 5 40.85 -4.73 2.41
C TYR A 5 39.89 -5.65 1.64
N GLU A 6 39.26 -6.58 2.34
CA GLU A 6 38.16 -7.36 1.79
C GLU A 6 36.96 -6.42 1.58
N SER A 7 36.67 -6.14 0.31
CA SER A 7 35.58 -5.26 -0.10
C SER A 7 34.25 -5.83 0.42
N PRO A 8 33.32 -5.02 0.95
CA PRO A 8 32.07 -5.53 1.48
C PRO A 8 31.28 -6.23 0.37
N HIS A 9 31.26 -7.57 0.42
CA HIS A 9 30.43 -8.38 -0.45
C HIS A 9 29.05 -8.55 0.16
N THR A 10 28.03 -8.35 -0.67
CA THR A 10 26.66 -8.72 -0.34
C THR A 10 26.66 -10.23 -0.04
N PRO A 11 26.13 -10.68 1.11
CA PRO A 11 26.02 -12.11 1.39
C PRO A 11 25.24 -12.77 0.26
N ILE A 12 25.67 -13.98 -0.12
CA ILE A 12 24.93 -14.83 -1.05
C ILE A 12 23.52 -14.95 -0.48
N GLN A 13 22.55 -14.35 -1.16
CA GLN A 13 21.16 -14.52 -0.79
C GLN A 13 20.84 -15.98 -1.06
N ASP A 14 20.41 -16.71 -0.04
CA ASP A 14 19.75 -18.00 -0.23
C ASP A 14 18.74 -17.82 -1.36
N GLU A 15 18.83 -18.70 -2.37
CA GLU A 15 17.94 -18.70 -3.52
C GLU A 15 16.55 -18.35 -3.03
N ILE A 16 16.08 -17.17 -3.45
CA ILE A 16 14.76 -16.65 -3.10
C ILE A 16 13.84 -17.84 -3.26
N LEU A 17 13.33 -18.37 -2.14
CA LEU A 17 12.30 -19.40 -2.11
C LEU A 17 11.41 -19.08 -3.29
N THR A 18 11.48 -19.91 -4.32
CA THR A 18 10.76 -19.77 -5.57
C THR A 18 9.32 -19.95 -5.16
N ILE A 19 8.73 -18.90 -4.59
CA ILE A 19 7.29 -18.76 -4.42
C ILE A 19 6.84 -18.98 -5.85
N PRO A 20 6.16 -20.11 -6.13
CA PRO A 20 5.89 -20.46 -7.51
C PRO A 20 5.20 -19.27 -8.12
N ASP A 21 5.79 -18.79 -9.22
CA ASP A 21 5.27 -17.63 -9.90
C ASP A 21 3.78 -17.90 -10.20
N THR A 22 2.99 -16.84 -10.34
CA THR A 22 1.55 -16.99 -10.60
C THR A 22 1.30 -17.88 -11.84
N GLU A 23 2.29 -17.92 -12.74
CA GLU A 23 2.38 -18.81 -13.89
C GLU A 23 2.52 -20.30 -13.50
N GLU A 24 3.48 -20.67 -12.65
CA GLU A 24 3.67 -22.06 -12.18
C GLU A 24 2.45 -22.60 -11.45
N GLN A 25 1.80 -21.75 -10.62
CA GLN A 25 0.54 -22.13 -9.99
C GLN A 25 -0.57 -22.39 -11.02
N SER A 26 -0.59 -21.63 -12.12
CA SER A 26 -1.55 -21.82 -13.21
C SER A 26 -1.27 -23.11 -14.00
N HIS A 27 0.00 -23.41 -14.25
CA HIS A 27 0.43 -24.67 -14.86
C HIS A 27 0.07 -25.88 -14.00
N TYR A 28 0.29 -25.80 -12.69
CA TYR A 28 -0.16 -26.83 -11.74
C TYR A 28 -1.66 -27.06 -11.82
N PHE A 29 -2.49 -26.01 -11.85
CA PHE A 29 -3.93 -26.18 -11.94
C PHE A 29 -4.37 -26.76 -13.28
N TRP A 30 -3.73 -26.35 -14.39
CA TRP A 30 -4.00 -26.95 -15.69
C TRP A 30 -3.66 -28.44 -15.69
N HIS A 31 -2.48 -28.82 -15.16
CA HIS A 31 -2.07 -30.22 -15.06
C HIS A 31 -3.03 -31.01 -14.17
N TYR A 32 -3.40 -30.48 -13.01
CA TYR A 32 -4.37 -31.09 -12.12
C TYR A 32 -5.75 -31.32 -12.77
N ASP A 33 -6.22 -30.38 -13.59
CA ASP A 33 -7.52 -30.46 -14.29
C ASP A 33 -7.48 -31.44 -15.48
N HIS A 34 -6.30 -31.69 -16.07
CA HIS A 34 -6.09 -32.55 -17.25
C HIS A 34 -5.28 -33.82 -16.95
N ARG A 35 -5.11 -34.15 -15.67
CA ARG A 35 -4.33 -35.30 -15.23
C ARG A 35 -4.94 -36.61 -15.70
N ARG A 36 -4.11 -37.64 -15.81
CA ARG A 36 -4.60 -39.00 -16.11
C ARG A 36 -5.36 -39.56 -14.90
N HIS A 37 -6.29 -40.49 -15.14
CA HIS A 37 -7.13 -41.04 -14.07
C HIS A 37 -6.34 -41.83 -13.01
N ASP A 38 -5.19 -42.36 -13.38
CA ASP A 38 -4.24 -43.09 -12.54
C ASP A 38 -3.20 -42.19 -11.87
N GLU A 39 -3.12 -40.92 -12.25
CA GLU A 39 -2.14 -39.97 -11.75
C GLU A 39 -2.53 -39.46 -10.36
N THR A 40 -1.63 -39.67 -9.41
CA THR A 40 -1.79 -39.25 -8.02
C THR A 40 -1.50 -37.76 -7.85
N LEU A 41 -2.01 -37.17 -6.77
CA LEU A 41 -1.73 -35.76 -6.45
C LEU A 41 -0.27 -35.49 -6.16
N GLN A 42 0.43 -36.51 -5.64
CA GLN A 42 1.85 -36.45 -5.36
C GLN A 42 2.66 -36.40 -6.66
N GLU A 43 2.33 -37.23 -7.65
CA GLU A 43 2.99 -37.19 -8.97
C GLU A 43 2.79 -35.85 -9.68
N VAL A 44 1.57 -35.29 -9.63
CA VAL A 44 1.31 -33.93 -10.16
C VAL A 44 2.14 -32.88 -9.41
N ALA A 45 2.25 -32.98 -8.08
CA ALA A 45 3.02 -32.03 -7.28
C ALA A 45 4.53 -32.12 -7.57
N ASP A 46 5.06 -33.35 -7.68
CA ASP A 46 6.46 -33.64 -7.99
C ASP A 46 6.82 -33.14 -9.40
N ALA A 47 5.92 -33.28 -10.37
CA ALA A 47 6.11 -32.75 -11.73
C ALA A 47 6.27 -31.22 -11.79
N HIS A 48 5.72 -30.49 -10.81
CA HIS A 48 5.85 -29.04 -10.67
C HIS A 48 6.86 -28.62 -9.60
N GLY A 49 7.63 -29.55 -9.03
CA GLY A 49 8.63 -29.25 -8.01
C GLY A 49 8.05 -28.68 -6.71
N ILE A 50 6.78 -28.96 -6.40
CA ILE A 50 6.12 -28.50 -5.18
C ILE A 50 5.80 -29.67 -4.24
N SER A 51 5.68 -29.41 -2.95
CA SER A 51 5.18 -30.42 -2.02
C SER A 51 3.68 -30.71 -2.23
N GLU A 52 3.25 -31.94 -2.01
CA GLU A 52 1.82 -32.33 -2.04
C GLU A 52 0.96 -31.42 -1.13
N ARG A 53 1.49 -31.07 0.05
CA ARG A 53 0.83 -30.15 0.99
C ARG A 53 0.60 -28.76 0.39
N THR A 54 1.55 -28.26 -0.41
CA THR A 54 1.41 -26.98 -1.13
C THR A 54 0.30 -27.09 -2.18
N GLY A 55 0.28 -28.17 -2.96
CA GLY A 55 -0.76 -28.43 -3.95
C GLY A 55 -2.17 -28.53 -3.34
N LEU A 56 -2.32 -29.27 -2.24
CA LEU A 56 -3.57 -29.36 -1.47
C LEU A 56 -4.04 -27.99 -0.96
N ARG A 57 -3.13 -27.19 -0.39
CA ARG A 57 -3.44 -25.83 0.06
C ARG A 57 -3.93 -24.97 -1.10
N TRP A 58 -3.25 -25.01 -2.24
CA TRP A 58 -3.65 -24.24 -3.42
C TRP A 58 -5.01 -24.65 -3.97
N ARG A 59 -5.34 -25.94 -3.94
CA ARG A 59 -6.67 -26.42 -4.34
C ARG A 59 -7.78 -25.96 -3.40
N GLN A 60 -7.57 -26.04 -2.10
CA GLN A 60 -8.51 -25.51 -1.10
C GLN A 60 -8.72 -24.00 -1.30
N GLU A 61 -7.64 -23.26 -1.57
CA GLU A 61 -7.72 -21.84 -1.88
C GLU A 61 -8.46 -21.56 -3.19
N ARG A 62 -8.25 -22.37 -4.23
CA ARG A 62 -8.97 -22.26 -5.51
C ARG A 62 -10.46 -22.58 -5.35
N GLU A 63 -10.83 -23.53 -4.52
CA GLU A 63 -12.24 -23.82 -4.21
C GLU A 63 -12.90 -22.67 -3.43
N GLN A 64 -12.19 -22.12 -2.45
CA GLN A 64 -12.70 -21.04 -1.59
C GLN A 64 -12.77 -19.67 -2.30
N PHE A 65 -11.81 -19.37 -3.17
CA PHE A 65 -11.63 -18.04 -3.78
C PHE A 65 -11.75 -18.05 -5.32
N SER A 66 -12.07 -19.18 -5.93
CA SER A 66 -12.10 -19.42 -7.39
C SER A 66 -10.74 -19.12 -8.07
N ASN A 67 -10.76 -18.75 -9.35
CA ASN A 67 -9.60 -18.26 -10.12
C ASN A 67 -9.17 -16.83 -9.70
N GLY A 68 -9.30 -16.54 -8.41
CA GLY A 68 -9.37 -15.20 -7.85
C GLY A 68 -8.04 -14.45 -7.95
N ARG A 69 -7.92 -13.58 -8.96
CA ARG A 69 -6.95 -12.48 -8.91
C ARG A 69 -7.08 -11.79 -7.54
N ARG A 70 -5.96 -11.56 -6.85
CA ARG A 70 -5.88 -10.91 -5.53
C ARG A 70 -6.37 -11.77 -4.34
N THR A 71 -6.18 -13.09 -4.36
CA THR A 71 -6.43 -14.00 -3.20
C THR A 71 -5.92 -13.45 -1.86
N ARG A 72 -4.72 -12.86 -1.84
CA ARG A 72 -4.13 -12.24 -0.63
C ARG A 72 -5.03 -11.14 -0.03
N LYS A 73 -5.71 -10.34 -0.86
CA LYS A 73 -6.64 -9.29 -0.41
C LYS A 73 -7.93 -9.90 0.15
N GLN A 74 -8.47 -10.92 -0.51
CA GLN A 74 -9.69 -11.60 -0.08
C GLN A 74 -9.48 -12.33 1.26
N LYS A 75 -8.34 -13.01 1.44
CA LYS A 75 -7.96 -13.63 2.72
C LYS A 75 -7.88 -12.61 3.86
N ALA A 76 -7.29 -11.45 3.58
CA ALA A 76 -7.19 -10.38 4.57
C ALA A 76 -8.58 -9.87 4.97
N GLN A 77 -9.47 -9.67 4.00
CA GLN A 77 -10.84 -9.24 4.22
C GLN A 77 -11.66 -10.27 5.03
N GLN A 78 -11.56 -11.56 4.74
CA GLN A 78 -12.26 -12.60 5.51
C GLN A 78 -11.82 -12.65 6.98
N LYS A 79 -10.54 -12.37 7.24
CA LYS A 79 -10.00 -12.29 8.61
C LYS A 79 -10.27 -10.92 9.28
N GLY A 80 -10.96 -10.01 8.60
CA GLY A 80 -11.26 -8.68 9.11
C GLY A 80 -10.05 -7.75 9.24
N HIS A 81 -8.91 -8.07 8.61
CA HIS A 81 -7.72 -7.22 8.69
C HIS A 81 -7.41 -6.56 7.34
N LYS A 82 -6.92 -5.32 7.38
CA LYS A 82 -6.42 -4.63 6.19
C LYS A 82 -5.05 -5.18 5.80
N LEU A 83 -4.82 -5.36 4.49
CA LEU A 83 -3.52 -5.75 3.98
C LEU A 83 -2.56 -4.55 4.03
N GLY A 84 -1.34 -4.77 4.53
CA GLY A 84 -0.31 -3.74 4.61
C GLY A 84 0.30 -3.67 6.01
N ARG A 85 1.19 -2.69 6.20
CA ARG A 85 1.79 -2.44 7.51
C ARG A 85 0.77 -1.77 8.42
N PRO A 86 0.67 -2.15 9.72
CA PRO A 86 -0.15 -1.41 10.66
C PRO A 86 0.31 0.04 10.76
N TYR A 87 -0.64 0.95 11.02
CA TYR A 87 -0.32 2.34 11.27
C TYR A 87 0.47 2.46 12.57
N ARG A 88 1.44 3.39 12.60
CA ARG A 88 2.25 3.67 13.81
C ARG A 88 1.49 4.42 14.89
N VAL A 89 0.37 5.03 14.54
CA VAL A 89 -0.47 5.86 15.40
C VAL A 89 -1.84 5.18 15.45
N SER A 90 -2.43 5.09 16.64
CA SER A 90 -3.74 4.47 16.83
C SER A 90 -4.84 5.31 16.18
N GLN A 91 -5.97 4.67 15.89
CA GLN A 91 -7.13 5.38 15.34
C GLN A 91 -7.67 6.43 16.31
N GLU A 92 -7.75 6.10 17.60
CA GLU A 92 -8.16 7.03 18.66
C GLU A 92 -7.28 8.29 18.72
N GLN A 93 -5.95 8.12 18.59
CA GLN A 93 -5.03 9.25 18.55
C GLN A 93 -5.17 10.09 17.28
N LEU A 94 -5.63 9.51 16.16
CA LEU A 94 -5.97 10.29 14.97
C LEU A 94 -7.30 11.02 15.13
N GLN A 95 -8.29 10.41 15.79
CA GLN A 95 -9.59 11.01 16.07
C GLN A 95 -9.48 12.17 17.06
N SER A 96 -8.59 12.09 18.05
CA SER A 96 -8.35 13.20 18.98
C SER A 96 -7.84 14.45 18.29
N LEU A 97 -7.10 14.29 17.19
CA LEU A 97 -6.66 15.42 16.36
C LEU A 97 -7.81 16.12 15.63
N LEU A 98 -8.95 15.44 15.42
CA LEU A 98 -10.12 15.98 14.73
C LEU A 98 -11.13 16.63 15.69
N THR A 99 -11.14 16.22 16.95
CA THR A 99 -12.05 16.76 17.96
C THR A 99 -11.49 18.04 18.56
N GLY A 100 -12.17 19.17 18.37
CA GLY A 100 -11.69 20.48 18.85
C GLY A 100 -11.55 20.61 20.38
N LYS A 101 -12.21 19.74 21.16
CA LYS A 101 -12.03 19.68 22.62
C LYS A 101 -10.68 19.08 23.03
N GLU A 102 -10.17 18.13 22.24
CA GLU A 102 -8.93 17.39 22.52
C GLU A 102 -7.74 18.02 21.79
N ASN A 103 -7.98 18.59 20.61
CA ASN A 103 -6.98 19.33 19.84
C ASN A 103 -7.32 20.83 19.77
N PRO A 104 -6.75 21.67 20.65
CA PRO A 104 -7.00 23.10 20.64
C PRO A 104 -6.43 23.81 19.39
N VAL A 105 -5.52 23.16 18.66
CA VAL A 105 -4.92 23.67 17.43
C VAL A 105 -5.45 22.96 16.18
N ARG A 106 -6.68 22.45 16.23
CA ARG A 106 -7.30 21.69 15.13
C ARG A 106 -7.23 22.41 13.78
N ASP A 107 -7.47 23.71 13.77
CA ASP A 107 -7.52 24.49 12.53
C ASP A 107 -6.13 25.01 12.09
N ALA A 108 -5.07 24.73 12.87
CA ALA A 108 -3.70 25.10 12.53
C ALA A 108 -3.05 24.12 11.54
N PRO A 109 -1.93 24.48 10.88
CA PRO A 109 -1.22 23.58 9.95
C PRO A 109 -0.70 22.27 10.59
N ILE A 110 -0.57 21.19 9.81
CA ILE A 110 -0.11 19.85 10.28
C ILE A 110 1.20 19.94 11.05
N PRO A 111 2.21 20.72 10.62
CA PRO A 111 3.44 20.85 11.39
C PRO A 111 3.20 21.39 12.81
N VAL A 112 2.24 22.30 12.99
CA VAL A 112 1.85 22.85 14.29
C VAL A 112 1.08 21.80 15.09
N GLN A 113 0.06 21.18 14.49
CA GLN A 113 -0.72 20.11 15.15
C GLN A 113 0.18 18.96 15.63
N LYS A 114 1.15 18.55 14.81
CA LYS A 114 2.12 17.52 15.17
C LYS A 114 2.93 17.92 16.39
N ARG A 115 3.44 19.15 16.43
CA ARG A 115 4.27 19.67 17.54
C ARG A 115 3.48 19.74 18.84
N VAL A 116 2.26 20.25 18.79
CA VAL A 116 1.41 20.44 19.98
C VAL A 116 0.91 19.09 20.53
N ASN A 117 0.49 18.18 19.65
CA ASN A 117 -0.07 16.88 20.04
C ASN A 117 0.99 15.75 20.09
N ASN A 118 2.28 16.08 20.02
CA ASN A 118 3.41 15.15 20.12
C ASN A 118 3.30 13.88 19.26
N VAL A 119 2.84 14.02 18.02
CA VAL A 119 2.62 12.86 17.14
C VAL A 119 3.95 12.34 16.56
N PRO A 120 4.28 11.05 16.69
CA PRO A 120 5.55 10.47 16.24
C PRO A 120 5.59 10.19 14.72
N LEU A 121 5.08 11.13 13.91
CA LEU A 121 5.03 11.04 12.46
C LEU A 121 5.65 12.28 11.81
N CYS A 122 6.15 12.14 10.57
CA CYS A 122 6.46 13.31 9.76
C CYS A 122 5.14 13.93 9.24
N PRO A 123 5.09 15.25 8.93
CA PRO A 123 3.85 15.90 8.50
C PRO A 123 3.18 15.23 7.28
N ARG A 124 3.98 14.74 6.33
CA ARG A 124 3.49 14.00 5.16
C ARG A 124 2.81 12.68 5.56
N ALA A 125 3.41 11.91 6.47
CA ALA A 125 2.85 10.66 6.95
C ALA A 125 1.59 10.90 7.78
N LEU A 126 1.56 11.96 8.58
CA LEU A 126 0.37 12.36 9.34
C LEU A 126 -0.79 12.71 8.40
N ARG A 127 -0.54 13.50 7.34
CA ARG A 127 -1.55 13.79 6.30
C ARG A 127 -2.09 12.52 5.63
N TYR A 128 -1.18 11.61 5.28
CA TYR A 128 -1.53 10.33 4.65
C TYR A 128 -2.40 9.48 5.59
N ASN A 129 -2.04 9.38 6.87
CA ASN A 129 -2.81 8.61 7.84
C ASN A 129 -4.20 9.21 8.08
N LEU A 130 -4.31 10.53 8.25
CA LEU A 130 -5.60 11.21 8.44
C LEU A 130 -6.55 10.97 7.24
N SER A 131 -6.02 11.08 6.03
CA SER A 131 -6.79 10.83 4.80
C SER A 131 -7.20 9.36 4.63
N ASN A 132 -6.36 8.39 5.01
CA ASN A 132 -6.67 6.97 4.77
C ASN A 132 -7.38 6.26 5.94
N CYS A 133 -7.36 6.84 7.14
CA CYS A 133 -8.02 6.28 8.32
C CYS A 133 -9.37 6.90 8.58
N GLU A 134 -9.46 8.24 8.56
CA GLU A 134 -10.65 8.98 9.00
C GLU A 134 -11.32 9.74 7.85
N ASP A 135 -10.86 9.53 6.61
CA ASP A 135 -11.25 10.32 5.43
C ASP A 135 -11.12 11.84 5.66
N ALA A 136 -10.26 12.20 6.62
CA ALA A 136 -10.04 13.56 7.05
C ALA A 136 -9.02 14.18 6.11
N HIS A 137 -9.51 14.60 4.94
CA HIS A 137 -8.82 15.53 4.06
C HIS A 137 -8.77 16.92 4.70
N LEU A 138 -8.14 17.02 5.87
CA LEU A 138 -7.67 18.31 6.35
C LEU A 138 -6.76 18.86 5.23
N TYR A 139 -6.89 20.15 4.93
CA TYR A 139 -6.26 20.92 3.83
C TYR A 139 -7.02 21.03 2.50
N ALA A 140 -8.13 21.76 2.54
CA ALA A 140 -8.44 22.74 1.48
C ALA A 140 -8.28 24.21 1.93
N ALA A 141 -8.09 24.51 3.23
CA ALA A 141 -8.31 25.88 3.74
C ALA A 141 -7.08 26.63 4.31
N ALA A 142 -5.87 26.06 4.39
CA ALA A 142 -4.73 26.77 5.00
C ALA A 142 -3.82 27.53 4.02
N TYR A 143 -3.95 27.29 2.71
CA TYR A 143 -3.17 27.98 1.69
C TYR A 143 -4.00 28.14 0.40
N SER A 144 -4.96 29.07 0.41
CA SER A 144 -4.79 30.08 -0.61
C SER A 144 -3.86 31.11 0.02
N ASP A 145 -2.60 31.16 -0.40
CA ASP A 145 -1.87 32.42 -0.23
C ASP A 145 -2.81 33.52 -0.72
N GLU A 146 -3.05 34.55 0.08
CA GLU A 146 -3.79 35.71 -0.42
C GLU A 146 -3.09 36.15 -1.71
N ILE A 147 -3.76 35.93 -2.85
CA ILE A 147 -3.19 36.32 -4.14
C ILE A 147 -2.96 37.82 -4.03
N SER A 148 -1.69 38.24 -4.10
CA SER A 148 -1.36 39.65 -4.00
C SER A 148 -2.22 40.44 -4.99
N VAL A 149 -2.64 41.64 -4.63
CA VAL A 149 -3.53 42.47 -5.48
C VAL A 149 -2.94 42.62 -6.89
N ALA A 150 -1.61 42.70 -7.00
CA ALA A 150 -0.89 42.72 -8.27
C ALA A 150 -1.07 41.45 -9.09
N ASN A 151 -0.91 40.28 -8.46
CA ASN A 151 -1.04 38.98 -9.12
C ASN A 151 -2.50 38.69 -9.52
N LYS A 152 -3.46 39.13 -8.70
CA LYS A 152 -4.90 39.08 -9.03
C LYS A 152 -5.21 39.94 -10.26
N ARG A 153 -4.69 41.17 -10.32
CA ARG A 153 -4.83 42.05 -11.49
C ARG A 153 -4.18 41.47 -12.74
N ALA A 154 -2.98 40.88 -12.61
CA ALA A 154 -2.28 40.26 -13.74
C ALA A 154 -3.08 39.09 -14.33
N ARG A 155 -3.66 38.23 -13.48
CA ARG A 155 -4.51 37.11 -13.92
C ARG A 155 -5.80 37.57 -14.60
N VAL A 156 -6.47 38.60 -14.05
CA VAL A 156 -7.67 39.18 -14.68
C VAL A 156 -7.31 39.80 -16.03
N ARG A 157 -6.18 40.52 -16.13
CA ARG A 157 -5.72 41.11 -17.39
C ARG A 157 -5.37 40.04 -18.41
N TYR A 158 -4.68 38.97 -18.00
CA TYR A 158 -4.38 37.83 -18.86
C TYR A 158 -5.66 37.16 -19.38
N GLY A 159 -6.61 36.85 -18.49
CA GLY A 159 -7.89 36.25 -18.88
C GLY A 159 -8.69 37.10 -19.86
N ASN A 160 -8.66 38.43 -19.72
CA ASN A 160 -9.31 39.34 -20.67
C ASN A 160 -8.58 39.41 -22.02
N ASN A 161 -7.25 39.38 -22.01
CA ASN A 161 -6.45 39.52 -23.23
C ASN A 161 -6.48 38.26 -24.11
N TYR A 162 -6.57 37.08 -23.49
CA TYR A 162 -6.44 35.78 -24.16
C TYR A 162 -7.76 34.99 -24.20
N LYS A 163 -8.90 35.66 -23.99
CA LYS A 163 -10.21 35.00 -23.89
C LYS A 163 -10.66 34.30 -25.19
N GLU A 164 -10.28 34.87 -26.33
CA GLU A 164 -10.71 34.43 -27.67
C GLU A 164 -9.63 33.61 -28.38
N GLU A 165 -8.50 33.32 -27.72
CA GLU A 165 -7.46 32.48 -28.31
C GLU A 165 -7.75 30.99 -28.05
N PRO A 166 -7.55 30.13 -29.07
CA PRO A 166 -7.70 28.68 -28.89
C PRO A 166 -6.57 28.13 -27.99
N ILE A 167 -6.94 27.14 -27.17
CA ILE A 167 -6.07 26.47 -26.18
C ILE A 167 -5.01 25.61 -26.87
#